data_AF-A0A640W361-F1
#
_entry.id   AF-A0A640W361-F1
#
_cell.length_a   1.000
_cell.length_b   1.000
_cell.length_c   1.000
_cell.angle_alpha   90.00
_cell.angle_beta   90.00
_cell.angle_gamma   90.00
#
_symmetry.space_group_name_H-M   'P 1'
#
loop_
_entity.id
_entity.type
_entity.pdbx_description
1 polymer ?
#
loop_
_entity_poly.entity_id
_entity_poly.type
_entity_poly.pdbx_seq_one_letter_code
_entity_poly.pdbx_strand_id
1 'polypeptide(L)'
;MEIEIESRKENKLLEREEIYFRLKYEGATPSRKKIREQLKGMGIKGFIVIDHVKPLFGAREAKAYAKVYPSEQKARAIEPDYIIKRNVSGGKEEKESKEAKEGENE
;
A
#
# COMPACT_ATOMS: atom_id res chain seq x y z
N MET A 1 -11.53 10.92 -9.96
CA MET A 1 -11.10 9.98 -8.91
C MET A 1 -11.20 10.75 -7.61
N GLU A 2 -11.97 10.23 -6.68
CA GLU A 2 -12.25 10.85 -5.40
C GLU A 2 -11.76 9.90 -4.30
N ILE A 3 -11.13 10.47 -3.28
CA ILE A 3 -10.62 9.71 -2.13
C ILE A 3 -11.43 10.13 -0.92
N GLU A 4 -12.08 9.16 -0.29
CA GLU A 4 -12.87 9.35 0.92
C GLU A 4 -12.13 8.65 2.06
N ILE A 5 -11.61 9.42 3.03
CA ILE A 5 -10.90 8.85 4.17
C ILE A 5 -11.92 8.36 5.19
N GLU A 6 -11.99 7.04 5.40
CA GLU A 6 -12.90 6.44 6.38
C GLU A 6 -12.34 6.52 7.79
N SER A 7 -11.03 6.27 7.93
CA SER A 7 -10.38 6.25 9.24
C SER A 7 -8.90 6.58 9.13
N ARG A 8 -8.41 7.34 10.11
CA ARG A 8 -7.00 7.64 10.32
C ARG A 8 -6.65 7.25 11.74
N LYS A 9 -5.68 6.36 11.89
CA LYS A 9 -5.22 5.88 13.20
C LYS A 9 -3.71 6.10 13.30
N GLU A 10 -3.31 6.92 14.27
CA GLU A 10 -1.90 7.08 14.59
C GLU A 10 -1.44 5.94 15.50
N ASN A 11 -0.38 5.24 15.11
CA ASN A 11 0.23 4.17 15.89
C ASN A 11 1.61 4.61 16.38
N LYS A 12 1.66 5.11 17.62
CA LYS A 12 2.87 5.67 18.24
C LYS A 12 3.98 4.64 18.45
N LEU A 13 3.64 3.35 18.62
CA LEU A 13 4.62 2.28 18.82
C LEU A 13 5.51 2.05 17.59
N LEU A 14 4.91 2.15 16.40
CA LEU A 14 5.58 1.94 15.12
C LEU A 14 5.83 3.25 14.38
N GLU A 15 5.50 4.38 15.02
CA GLU A 15 5.54 5.73 14.45
C GLU A 15 4.99 5.77 13.02
N ARG A 16 3.85 5.12 12.84
CA ARG A 16 3.14 5.03 11.56
C ARG A 16 1.73 5.54 11.68
N GLU A 17 1.25 6.19 10.64
CA GLU A 17 -0.15 6.55 10.50
C GLU A 17 -0.83 5.56 9.55
N GLU A 18 -1.89 4.92 10.04
CA GLU A 18 -2.69 3.96 9.30
C GLU A 18 -3.91 4.68 8.75
N ILE A 19 -4.04 4.70 7.42
CA ILE A 19 -5.10 5.41 6.72
C ILE A 19 -5.92 4.39 5.93
N TYR A 20 -7.18 4.28 6.31
CA TYR A 20 -8.20 3.53 5.59
C TYR A 20 -9.01 4.51 4.76
N PHE A 21 -9.06 4.29 3.45
CA PHE A 21 -9.76 5.18 2.53
C PHE A 21 -10.43 4.40 1.41
N ARG A 22 -11.53 4.96 0.92
CA ARG A 22 -12.23 4.51 -0.27
C ARG A 22 -11.82 5.37 -1.45
N LEU A 23 -11.67 4.71 -2.58
CA LEU A 23 -11.31 5.29 -3.87
C LEU A 23 -12.53 5.15 -4.77
N LYS A 24 -13.16 6.25 -5.14
CA LYS A 24 -14.18 6.30 -6.18
C LYS A 24 -13.53 6.71 -7.49
N TYR A 25 -13.63 5.90 -8.53
CA TYR A 25 -12.99 6.19 -9.82
C TYR A 25 -13.91 5.83 -10.99
N GLU A 26 -13.95 6.69 -12.00
CA GLU A 26 -14.67 6.42 -13.22
C GLU A 26 -13.75 5.73 -14.23
N GLY A 27 -13.96 4.42 -14.42
CA GLY A 27 -13.21 3.60 -15.38
C GLY A 27 -12.18 2.68 -14.72
N ALA A 28 -10.92 2.78 -15.15
CA ALA A 28 -9.85 1.86 -14.73
C ALA A 28 -9.41 2.08 -13.27
N THR A 29 -9.05 0.98 -12.60
CA THR A 29 -8.49 1.05 -11.24
C THR A 29 -7.21 1.88 -11.25
N PRO A 30 -7.12 2.94 -10.44
CA PRO A 30 -5.99 3.85 -10.46
C PRO A 30 -4.72 3.15 -9.99
N SER A 31 -3.61 3.45 -10.67
CA SER A 31 -2.30 2.95 -10.27
C SER A 31 -1.88 3.49 -8.90
N ARG A 32 -1.13 2.66 -8.16
CA ARG A 32 -0.60 2.99 -6.82
C ARG A 32 0.18 4.32 -6.79
N LYS A 33 0.92 4.65 -7.86
CA LYS A 33 1.63 5.93 -8.00
C LYS A 33 0.66 7.12 -7.94
N LYS A 34 -0.46 7.04 -8.68
CA LYS A 34 -1.48 8.11 -8.74
C LYS A 34 -2.22 8.28 -7.41
N ILE A 35 -2.53 7.16 -6.73
CA ILE A 35 -3.09 7.18 -5.37
C ILE A 35 -2.13 7.92 -4.42
N ARG A 36 -0.82 7.61 -4.50
CA ARG A 36 0.20 8.25 -3.65
C ARG A 36 0.30 9.75 -3.88
N GLU A 37 0.30 10.19 -5.14
CA GLU A 37 0.34 11.61 -5.48
C GLU A 37 -0.87 12.37 -4.95
N GLN A 38 -2.06 11.78 -5.05
CA GLN A 38 -3.28 12.37 -4.48
C GLN A 38 -3.23 12.46 -2.95
N LEU A 39 -2.76 11.40 -2.27
CA LEU A 39 -2.57 11.43 -0.81
C LEU A 39 -1.57 12.53 -0.39
N LYS A 40 -0.48 12.71 -1.15
CA LYS A 40 0.45 13.83 -0.93
C LYS A 40 -0.22 15.20 -1.14
N GLY A 41 -1.07 15.31 -2.16
CA GLY A 41 -1.87 16.52 -2.43
C GLY A 41 -2.85 16.86 -1.30
N MET A 42 -3.37 15.86 -0.59
CA MET A 42 -4.20 16.04 0.62
C MET A 42 -3.41 16.49 1.85
N GLY A 43 -2.09 16.69 1.75
CA GLY A 43 -1.24 17.14 2.85
C GLY A 43 -0.64 16.02 3.69
N ILE A 44 -0.77 14.75 3.28
CA ILE A 44 -0.08 13.63 3.92
C ILE A 44 1.39 13.69 3.51
N LYS A 45 2.23 14.16 4.43
CA LYS A 45 3.68 14.28 4.26
C LYS A 45 4.37 13.04 4.82
N GLY A 46 5.34 12.51 4.09
CA GLY A 46 6.14 11.35 4.50
C GLY A 46 6.26 10.28 3.43
N PHE A 47 6.73 9.10 3.85
CA PHE A 47 6.85 7.91 3.02
C PHE A 47 5.55 7.10 3.09
N ILE A 48 4.80 7.12 1.98
CA ILE A 48 3.48 6.47 1.89
C ILE A 48 3.63 5.10 1.25
N VAL A 49 3.26 4.08 2.00
CA VAL A 49 3.22 2.68 1.59
C VAL A 49 1.78 2.25 1.40
N ILE A 50 1.43 1.86 0.18
CA ILE A 50 0.12 1.27 -0.10
C ILE A 50 0.25 -0.23 0.08
N ASP A 51 -0.45 -0.75 1.10
CA ASP A 51 -0.40 -2.16 1.46
C ASP A 51 -1.23 -2.98 0.47
N HIS A 52 -2.51 -2.63 0.33
CA HIS A 52 -3.41 -3.24 -0.64
C HIS A 52 -4.48 -2.28 -1.14
N VAL A 53 -4.94 -2.55 -2.36
CA VAL A 53 -6.09 -1.89 -2.99
C VAL A 53 -7.04 -3.00 -3.41
N LYS A 54 -8.20 -3.07 -2.76
CA LYS A 54 -9.24 -4.07 -2.99
C LYS A 54 -10.41 -3.39 -3.72
N PRO A 55 -10.52 -3.53 -5.05
CA PRO A 55 -11.69 -3.08 -5.77
C PRO A 55 -12.94 -3.84 -5.32
N LEU A 56 -14.05 -3.13 -5.16
CA LEU A 56 -15.35 -3.70 -4.86
C LEU A 56 -15.96 -4.22 -6.17
N PHE A 57 -16.32 -5.50 -6.19
CA PHE A 57 -16.90 -6.12 -7.38
C PHE A 57 -18.23 -5.45 -7.73
N GLY A 58 -18.42 -5.13 -9.02
CA GLY A 58 -19.64 -4.48 -9.52
C GLY A 58 -19.79 -3.00 -9.17
N ALA A 59 -18.87 -2.42 -8.39
CA ALA A 59 -18.87 -1.01 -8.04
C ALA A 59 -17.64 -0.31 -8.62
N ARG A 60 -17.78 0.98 -8.91
CA ARG A 60 -16.68 1.87 -9.32
C ARG A 60 -15.90 2.40 -8.12
N GLU A 61 -15.72 1.53 -7.13
CA GLU A 61 -15.14 1.85 -5.83
C GLU A 61 -14.07 0.83 -5.45
N ALA A 62 -13.05 1.26 -4.72
CA ALA A 62 -12.08 0.37 -4.11
C ALA A 62 -11.79 0.77 -2.67
N LYS A 63 -11.66 -0.22 -1.78
CA LYS A 63 -11.15 -0.02 -0.43
C LYS A 63 -9.63 -0.14 -0.46
N ALA A 64 -8.95 0.84 0.07
CA ALA A 64 -7.50 0.86 0.11
C ALA A 64 -6.99 1.13 1.53
N TYR A 65 -5.83 0.55 1.79
CA TYR A 65 -5.12 0.72 3.05
C TYR A 65 -3.71 1.24 2.78
N ALA A 66 -3.40 2.39 3.39
CA ALA A 66 -2.07 2.98 3.35
C ALA A 66 -1.48 3.14 4.74
N LYS A 67 -0.16 2.99 4.79
CA LYS A 67 0.68 3.25 5.96
C LYS A 67 1.58 4.42 5.62
N VAL A 68 1.61 5.42 6.48
CA VAL A 68 2.45 6.60 6.31
C VAL A 68 3.52 6.60 7.38
N TYR A 69 4.76 6.74 6.95
CA TYR A 69 5.92 6.83 7.82
C TYR A 69 6.54 8.22 7.72
N PRO A 70 7.14 8.73 8.81
CA PRO A 70 7.82 10.02 8.80
C PRO A 70 9.08 10.01 7.92
N SER A 71 9.74 8.86 7.76
CA SER A 71 10.97 8.71 6.96
C SER A 71 11.05 7.34 6.29
N GLU A 72 11.78 7.29 5.16
CA GLU A 72 12.04 6.05 4.42
C GLU A 72 12.86 5.05 5.25
N GLN A 73 13.79 5.52 6.09
CA GLN A 73 14.56 4.64 6.97
C GLN A 73 13.68 3.89 7.97
N LYS A 74 12.67 4.55 8.55
CA LYS A 74 11.71 3.87 9.45
C LYS A 74 10.83 2.88 8.70
N ALA A 75 10.41 3.24 7.49
CA ALA A 75 9.68 2.31 6.63
C ALA A 75 10.52 1.06 6.32
N ARG A 76 11.82 1.21 6.00
CA ARG A 76 12.76 0.10 5.75
C ARG A 76 13.09 -0.75 6.98
N ALA A 77 13.08 -0.16 8.17
CA ALA A 77 13.33 -0.89 9.40
C ALA A 77 12.11 -1.74 9.85
N ILE A 78 10.90 -1.30 9.52
CA ILE A 78 9.65 -1.91 10.01
C ILE A 78 9.00 -2.81 8.95
N GLU A 79 8.94 -2.35 7.70
CA GLU A 79 8.31 -3.09 6.61
C GLU A 79 9.32 -4.02 5.93
N PRO A 80 8.90 -5.23 5.53
CA PRO A 80 9.75 -6.15 4.80
C PRO A 80 10.24 -5.56 3.46
N ASP A 81 11.46 -5.93 3.05
CA ASP A 81 12.06 -5.47 1.79
C ASP A 81 11.16 -5.68 0.56
N TYR A 82 10.38 -6.77 0.54
CA TYR A 82 9.45 -7.07 -0.57
C TYR A 82 8.30 -6.06 -0.69
N ILE A 83 7.80 -5.49 0.41
CA ILE A 83 6.78 -4.44 0.40
C ILE A 83 7.36 -3.17 -0.22
N ILE A 84 8.60 -2.85 0.14
CA ILE A 84 9.30 -1.63 -0.27
C ILE A 84 9.66 -1.72 -1.74
N LYS A 85 10.23 -2.84 -2.20
CA LYS A 85 10.46 -3.11 -3.62
C LYS A 85 9.16 -2.94 -4.41
N ARG A 86 8.07 -3.60 -3.99
CA ARG A 86 6.77 -3.52 -4.70
C ARG A 86 6.18 -2.10 -4.77
N ASN A 87 6.46 -1.28 -3.77
CA ASN A 87 5.93 0.08 -3.67
C ASN A 87 6.86 1.12 -4.36
N VAL A 88 8.17 0.88 -4.42
CA VAL A 88 9.17 1.78 -5.03
C VAL A 88 9.42 1.47 -6.51
N SER A 89 9.59 0.19 -6.88
CA SER A 89 9.97 -0.20 -8.25
C SER A 89 8.80 -0.48 -9.20
N GLY A 90 7.55 -0.41 -8.74
CA GLY A 90 6.41 -0.64 -9.64
C GLY A 90 6.30 -2.09 -10.13
N GLY A 91 6.64 -3.06 -9.29
CA GLY A 91 6.23 -4.45 -9.46
C GLY A 91 6.80 -5.16 -10.69
N LYS A 92 8.12 -5.08 -10.88
CA LYS A 92 8.84 -6.13 -11.61
C LYS A 92 9.80 -6.79 -10.62
N GLU A 93 9.75 -8.13 -10.61
CA GLU A 93 10.53 -9.06 -9.78
C GLU A 93 10.02 -9.07 -8.31
N GLU A 94 9.53 -10.15 -7.71
CA GLU A 94 9.93 -11.55 -7.76
C GLU A 94 8.67 -12.45 -7.73
N LYS A 95 8.51 -13.29 -8.75
CA LYS A 95 7.54 -14.42 -8.76
C LYS A 95 8.29 -15.76 -8.76
N GLU A 96 9.52 -15.76 -8.28
CA GLU A 96 10.38 -16.93 -8.22
C GLU A 96 10.85 -17.08 -6.78
N SER A 97 10.92 -18.32 -6.30
CA SER A 97 11.26 -18.75 -4.93
C SER A 97 10.13 -18.69 -3.87
N LYS A 98 9.21 -19.67 -3.91
CA LYS A 98 8.84 -20.49 -2.73
C LYS A 98 7.84 -21.62 -3.07
N GLU A 99 8.15 -22.43 -4.09
CA GLU A 99 7.54 -23.76 -4.26
C GLU A 99 8.63 -24.73 -4.75
N ALA A 100 9.69 -24.85 -3.95
CA ALA A 100 10.70 -25.90 -4.06
C ALA A 100 11.25 -26.15 -2.67
N LYS A 101 10.45 -26.85 -1.84
CA LYS A 101 10.86 -27.73 -0.74
C LYS A 101 9.62 -28.15 0.02
N GLU A 102 9.06 -29.29 -0.37
CA GLU A 102 8.59 -30.35 0.54
C GLU A 102 8.17 -31.55 -0.34
N GLY A 103 9.17 -32.14 -0.98
CA GLY A 103 9.20 -33.55 -1.34
C GLY A 103 10.45 -34.14 -0.69
N GLU A 104 10.33 -35.35 -0.15
CA GLU A 104 11.33 -36.17 0.56
C GLU A 104 11.46 -35.99 2.10
N ASN A 105 10.57 -36.67 2.82
CA ASN A 105 10.83 -37.77 3.76
C ASN A 105 9.52 -37.98 4.55
N GLU A 106 8.90 -39.15 4.61
CA GLU A 106 9.42 -40.49 4.91
C GLU A 106 8.48 -41.56 4.31
#